data_AF-A0A3B0SKG0-F1
#
_entry.id   AF-A0A3B0SKG0-F1
#
_cell.length_a   1.000
_cell.length_b   1.000
_cell.length_c   1.000
_cell.angle_alpha   90.00
_cell.angle_beta   90.00
_cell.angle_gamma   90.00
#
_symmetry.space_group_name_H-M   'P 1'
#
loop_
_entity.id
_entity.type
_entity.pdbx_description
1 polymer ?
#
loop_
_entity_poly.entity_id
_entity_poly.type
_entity_poly.pdbx_seq_one_letter_code
_entity_poly.pdbx_strand_id
1 'polypeptide(L)' 'MNGHSGKVIRANEELLLQPRARMSATELDRLLADDFREFGASGRTWTKPEIITSLTAAKDVPGTRRIVTDFRT' A
#
# COMPACT_ATOMS: atom_id res chain seq x y z
N MET A 1 6.67 20.99 -19.70
CA MET A 1 7.62 20.41 -18.72
C MET A 1 6.87 19.41 -17.85
N ASN A 2 6.64 18.16 -18.29
CA ASN A 2 5.68 17.24 -17.64
C ASN A 2 6.28 15.88 -17.21
N GLY A 3 7.61 15.70 -17.23
CA GLY A 3 8.25 14.40 -16.93
C GLY A 3 8.55 14.13 -15.45
N HIS A 4 8.51 15.15 -14.58
CA HIS A 4 8.96 15.02 -13.19
C HIS A 4 7.92 14.34 -12.29
N SER A 5 6.63 14.66 -12.46
CA SER A 5 5.57 14.10 -11.62
C SER A 5 5.37 12.61 -11.82
N GLY A 6 5.45 12.11 -13.06
CA GLY A 6 5.32 10.68 -13.35
C GLY A 6 6.43 9.83 -12.72
N LYS A 7 7.66 10.35 -12.70
CA LYS A 7 8.79 9.67 -12.05
C LYS A 7 8.60 9.58 -10.54
N VAL A 8 8.07 10.63 -9.91
CA VAL A 8 7.80 10.66 -8.47
C VAL A 8 6.68 9.70 -8.08
N ILE A 9 5.58 9.69 -8.84
CA ILE A 9 4.46 8.76 -8.60
C ILE A 9 4.96 7.32 -8.66
N ARG A 10 5.67 6.95 -9.72
CA ARG A 10 6.24 5.62 -9.87
C ARG A 10 7.14 5.23 -8.70
N ALA A 11 8.04 6.12 -8.27
CA ALA A 11 8.93 5.84 -7.16
C ALA A 11 8.17 5.59 -5.84
N ASN A 12 7.09 6.35 -5.60
CA ASN A 12 6.24 6.16 -4.43
C ASN A 12 5.44 4.84 -4.51
N GLU A 13 4.93 4.48 -5.69
CA GLU A 13 4.26 3.19 -5.92
C GLU A 13 5.21 2.01 -5.69
N GLU A 14 6.42 2.08 -6.24
CA GLU A 14 7.45 1.05 -6.05
C GLU A 14 7.84 0.91 -4.56
N LEU A 15 7.88 2.01 -3.82
CA LEU A 15 8.14 1.99 -2.38
C LEU A 15 6.99 1.34 -1.61
N LEU A 16 5.74 1.67 -1.95
CA LEU A 16 4.56 1.01 -1.37
C LEU A 16 4.53 -0.49 -1.64
N LEU A 17 5.19 -1.03 -2.67
CA LEU A 17 5.28 -2.48 -2.89
C LEU A 17 6.26 -3.19 -1.95
N GLN A 18 7.13 -2.45 -1.26
CA GLN A 18 8.14 -3.03 -0.38
C GLN A 18 7.53 -3.39 0.99
N PRO A 19 7.69 -4.65 1.48
CA PRO A 19 7.18 -5.05 2.80
C PRO A 19 7.66 -4.14 3.93
N ARG A 20 8.95 -3.77 3.92
CA ARG A 20 9.56 -2.86 4.90
C ARG A 20 8.85 -1.50 4.99
N ALA A 21 8.34 -0.98 3.87
CA ALA A 21 7.61 0.28 3.85
C ALA A 21 6.19 0.09 4.39
N ARG A 22 5.50 -1.00 4.00
CA ARG A 22 4.16 -1.34 4.51
C ARG A 22 4.11 -1.68 6.00
N MET A 23 5.24 -2.04 6.59
CA MET A 23 5.36 -2.32 8.02
C MET A 23 5.83 -1.10 8.83
N SER A 24 6.11 0.03 8.18
CA SER A 24 6.56 1.27 8.84
C SER A 24 5.45 2.30 8.86
N ALA A 25 4.93 2.60 10.05
CA ALA A 25 3.92 3.64 10.24
C ALA A 25 4.39 5.00 9.70
N THR A 26 5.66 5.34 9.93
CA THR A 26 6.27 6.60 9.47
C THR A 26 6.36 6.68 7.94
N GLU A 27 6.73 5.59 7.26
CA GLU A 27 6.78 5.59 5.81
C GLU A 27 5.39 5.68 5.19
N LEU A 28 4.42 4.94 5.74
CA LEU A 28 3.03 5.02 5.30
C LEU A 28 2.44 6.41 5.53
N ASP A 29 2.73 7.04 6.67
CA ASP A 29 2.26 8.39 6.97
C ASP A 29 2.77 9.42 5.95
N ARG A 30 4.02 9.29 5.52
CA ARG A 30 4.63 10.12 4.47
C ARG A 30 4.04 9.85 3.07
N LEU A 31 3.70 8.59 2.78
CA LEU A 31 3.27 8.16 1.45
C LEU A 31 1.77 8.36 1.19
N LEU A 32 0.95 8.35 2.25
CA LEU A 32 -0.50 8.50 2.16
C LEU A 32 -0.91 9.95 2.45
N ALA A 33 -1.76 10.50 1.59
CA ALA A 33 -2.35 11.83 1.80
C ALA A 33 -3.20 11.86 3.08
N ASP A 34 -3.34 13.02 3.70
CA ASP A 34 -4.03 13.17 4.99
C ASP A 34 -5.52 12.80 4.92
N ASP A 35 -6.14 12.98 3.75
CA ASP A 35 -7.54 12.61 3.47
C ASP A 35 -7.70 11.21 2.84
N PHE A 36 -6.64 10.40 2.85
CA PHE A 36 -6.64 9.08 2.23
C PHE A 36 -7.76 8.16 2.75
N ARG A 37 -8.41 7.49 1.79
CA ARG A 37 -9.52 6.54 1.99
C ARG A 37 -9.25 5.28 1.17
N GLU A 38 -9.32 4.12 1.81
CA GLU A 38 -9.29 2.82 1.13
C GLU A 38 -10.69 2.21 1.08
N PHE A 39 -11.08 1.70 -0.09
CA PHE A 39 -12.36 1.01 -0.29
C PHE A 39 -12.10 -0.48 -0.53
N GLY A 40 -12.56 -1.31 0.39
CA GLY A 40 -12.40 -2.76 0.31
C GLY A 40 -13.45 -3.40 -0.58
N ALA A 41 -13.12 -4.58 -1.13
CA ALA A 41 -14.10 -5.41 -1.84
C ALA A 41 -15.31 -5.80 -0.97
N SER A 42 -15.19 -5.72 0.36
CA SER A 42 -16.30 -5.92 1.31
C SER A 42 -17.26 -4.73 1.41
N GLY A 43 -16.97 -3.60 0.76
CA GLY A 43 -17.70 -2.34 0.93
C GLY A 43 -17.28 -1.54 2.16
N ARG A 44 -16.34 -2.06 2.97
CA ARG A 44 -15.78 -1.30 4.09
C ARG A 44 -14.87 -0.19 3.58
N THR A 45 -14.97 0.97 4.21
CA THR A 45 -14.02 2.09 4.02
C THR A 45 -13.06 2.15 5.19
N TRP A 46 -11.79 2.43 4.93
CA TRP A 46 -10.78 2.72 5.95
C TRP A 46 -10.18 4.10 5.75
N THR A 47 -9.91 4.78 6.85
CA THR A 47 -9.14 6.02 6.92
C THR A 47 -7.63 5.73 6.99
N LYS A 48 -6.80 6.74 6.69
CA LYS A 48 -5.34 6.70 6.88
C LYS A 48 -4.89 6.08 8.22
N PRO A 49 -5.34 6.54 9.40
CA PRO A 49 -4.91 5.94 10.67
C PRO A 49 -5.36 4.48 10.83
N GLU A 50 -6.56 4.13 10.35
CA GLU A 50 -7.06 2.75 10.42
C GLU A 50 -6.22 1.80 9.56
N ILE A 51 -5.89 2.19 8.33
CA ILE A 51 -5.09 1.33 7.45
C ILE A 51 -3.64 1.22 7.95
N ILE A 52 -3.04 2.31 8.43
CA ILE A 52 -1.68 2.28 8.99
C ILE A 52 -1.63 1.35 10.20
N THR A 53 -2.59 1.47 11.11
CA THR A 53 -2.70 0.58 12.27
C THR A 53 -2.86 -0.88 11.84
N SER A 54 -3.73 -1.16 10.88
CA SER A 54 -3.96 -2.51 10.36
C SER A 54 -2.70 -3.14 9.73
N LEU A 55 -2.02 -2.39 8.86
CA LEU A 55 -0.84 -2.86 8.13
C LEU A 55 0.36 -3.07 9.04
N THR A 56 0.54 -2.22 10.05
CA THR A 56 1.69 -2.30 10.99
C THR A 56 1.45 -3.28 12.14
N ALA A 57 0.18 -3.54 12.49
CA ALA A 57 -0.18 -4.59 13.45
C ALA A 57 -0.07 -6.00 12.85
N ALA A 58 -0.14 -6.13 11.51
CA ALA A 58 0.11 -7.38 10.84
C ALA A 58 1.58 -7.79 11.04
N LYS A 59 1.80 -8.75 11.95
CA LYS A 59 3.10 -9.43 12.06
C LYS A 59 3.39 -10.08 10.71
N ASP A 60 4.65 -10.00 10.27
CA ASP A 60 5.17 -10.73 9.11
C ASP A 60 4.57 -12.14 9.13
N VAL A 61 3.58 -12.42 8.27
CA VAL A 61 3.12 -13.77 8.05
C VAL A 61 4.01 -14.27 6.93
N PRO A 62 4.99 -15.16 7.19
CA PRO A 62 5.77 -15.76 6.13
C PRO A 62 4.78 -16.60 5.30
N GLY A 63 4.37 -16.13 4.13
CA GLY A 63 3.46 -16.92 3.30
C GLY A 63 2.58 -16.21 2.29
N THR A 64 2.43 -14.89 2.27
CA THR A 64 1.59 -14.26 1.23
C THR A 64 2.34 -14.06 -0.10
N ARG A 65 3.16 -15.04 -0.52
CA ARG A 65 3.55 -15.18 -1.91
C ARG A 65 2.32 -15.62 -2.69
N ARG A 66 1.49 -14.66 -3.11
CA ARG A 66 0.37 -14.91 -4.03
C ARG A 66 0.96 -15.15 -5.41
N ILE A 67 1.09 -16.42 -5.79
CA ILE A 67 1.43 -16.81 -7.15
C ILE A 67 0.11 -16.95 -7.90
N VAL A 68 -0.22 -15.99 -8.77
CA VAL A 68 -1.35 -16.16 -9.69
C VAL A 68 -0.92 -17.21 -10.72
N THR A 69 -1.51 -18.40 -10.65
CA THR A 69 -1.13 -19.56 -11.47
C THR A 69 -2.17 -19.94 -12.52
N ASP A 70 -3.28 -19.20 -12.63
CA ASP A 70 -4.32 -19.52 -13.61
C ASP A 70 -4.82 -18.24 -14.28
N PHE A 71 -4.31 -17.99 -15.50
CA PHE A 71 -4.92 -17.09 -16.46
C PHE A 71 -5.41 -17.98 -17.61
N ARG A 72 -6.68 -18.39 -17.60
CA ARG A 72 -7.30 -19.04 -18.76
C ARG A 72 -8.02 -18.00 -19.60
N THR A 73 -7.79 -18.06 -20.91
CA THR A 73 -8.42 -17.22 -21.95
C THR A 73 -9.73 -17.84 -22.42
#